data_AF-A0A5K1G7C3-F1
#
_entry.id   AF-A0A5K1G7C3-F1
#
_cell.length_a   1.000
_cell.length_b   1.000
_cell.length_c   1.000
_cell.angle_alpha   90.00
_cell.angle_beta   90.00
_cell.angle_gamma   90.00
#
_symmetry.space_group_name_H-M   'P 1'
#
loop_
_entity.id
_entity.type
_entity.pdbx_description
1 polymer ?
#
loop_
_entity_poly.entity_id
_entity_poly.type
_entity_poly.pdbx_seq_one_letter_code
_entity_poly.pdbx_strand_id
1 'polypeptide(L)' 'AASSLSTTDCFVLQTGSSAFTWNGNGSTIEQQQLGVKVAEFLK' A
#
# COMPACT_ATOMS: atom_id res chain seq x y z
N ALA A 1 11.99 8.83 9.89
CA ALA A 1 11.25 9.50 8.79
C ALA A 1 10.73 8.43 7.83
N ALA A 2 9.60 8.66 7.15
CA ALA A 2 9.06 7.74 6.14
C ALA A 2 9.68 8.02 4.76
N SER A 3 11.01 7.96 4.67
CA SER A 3 11.77 8.34 3.46
C SER A 3 11.56 7.43 2.26
N SER A 4 10.98 6.24 2.46
CA SER A 4 10.69 5.29 1.40
C SER A 4 9.31 5.50 0.74
N LEU A 5 8.44 6.33 1.34
CA LEU A 5 7.13 6.61 0.75
C LEU A 5 7.26 7.62 -0.39
N SER A 6 6.52 7.36 -1.46
CA SER A 6 6.45 8.18 -2.67
C SER A 6 5.02 8.55 -2.97
N THR A 7 4.73 9.82 -3.26
CA THR A 7 3.37 10.28 -3.58
C THR A 7 2.80 9.68 -4.87
N THR A 8 3.61 9.03 -5.71
CA THR A 8 3.17 8.43 -6.98
C THR A 8 2.83 6.96 -6.88
N ASP A 9 3.10 6.31 -5.75
CA ASP A 9 3.05 4.86 -5.62
C ASP A 9 2.12 4.41 -4.49
N CYS A 10 1.76 3.13 -4.48
CA CYS A 10 1.04 2.50 -3.37
C CYS A 10 1.99 1.60 -2.57
N PHE A 11 1.82 1.60 -1.25
CA PHE A 11 2.64 0.80 -0.33
C PHE A 11 1.74 -0.04 0.57
N VAL A 12 2.21 -1.23 0.91
CA VAL A 12 1.56 -2.10 1.90
C VAL A 12 2.47 -2.24 3.11
N LEU A 13 1.92 -1.95 4.28
CA LEU A 13 2.59 -2.15 5.56
C LEU A 13 1.93 -3.33 6.27
N GLN A 14 2.69 -4.39 6.49
CA GLN A 14 2.26 -5.52 7.31
C GLN A 14 2.89 -5.44 8.70
N THR A 15 2.07 -5.62 9.73
CA THR A 15 2.48 -5.69 11.13
C THR A 15 1.78 -6.87 11.79
N GLY A 16 2.50 -7.99 11.96
CA GLY A 16 1.92 -9.22 12.49
C GLY A 16 0.78 -9.73 11.61
N SER A 17 -0.40 -9.92 12.20
CA SER A 17 -1.63 -10.37 11.51
C SER A 17 -2.48 -9.22 10.94
N SER A 18 -1.91 -8.02 10.78
CA SER A 18 -2.60 -6.87 10.22
C SER A 18 -1.81 -6.31 9.04
N ALA A 19 -2.54 -5.87 8.01
CA ALA A 19 -1.98 -5.22 6.84
C ALA A 19 -2.74 -3.93 6.53
N PHE A 20 -1.99 -2.89 6.18
CA PHE A 20 -2.49 -1.55 5.88
C PHE A 20 -1.99 -1.12 4.51
N THR A 21 -2.82 -0.43 3.74
CA THR A 21 -2.45 0.17 2.47
C THR A 21 -2.30 1.68 2.62
N TRP A 22 -1.26 2.22 2.01
CA TRP A 22 -1.10 3.65 1.82
C TRP A 22 -1.09 3.94 0.32
N ASN A 23 -1.95 4.87 -0.10
CA ASN A 23 -2.13 5.22 -1.49
C ASN A 23 -1.53 6.61 -1.71
N GLY A 24 -0.49 6.70 -2.55
CA GLY A 24 0.06 7.98 -2.97
C GLY A 24 -0.98 8.78 -3.75
N ASN A 25 -0.98 10.11 -3.57
CA ASN A 25 -1.93 11.00 -4.24
C ASN A 25 -1.91 10.90 -5.79
N GLY A 26 -0.76 10.60 -6.38
CA GLY A 26 -0.58 10.39 -7.82
C GLY A 26 -0.68 8.92 -8.26
N SER A 27 -0.98 8.00 -7.35
CA SER A 27 -1.11 6.58 -7.70
C SER A 27 -2.37 6.32 -8.53
N THR A 28 -2.28 5.33 -9.43
CA THR A 28 -3.42 4.95 -10.26
C THR A 28 -4.40 4.06 -9.49
N ILE A 29 -5.65 4.03 -9.95
CA ILE A 29 -6.67 3.12 -9.39
C ILE A 29 -6.21 1.66 -9.47
N GLU A 30 -5.49 1.27 -10.52
CA GLU A 30 -4.96 -0.09 -10.69
C GLU A 30 -3.92 -0.43 -9.62
N GLN A 31 -2.99 0.49 -9.31
CA GLN A 31 -2.01 0.30 -8.22
C GLN A 31 -2.71 0.18 -6.86
N GLN A 32 -3.74 0.99 -6.61
CA GLN A 32 -4.50 0.96 -5.36
C GLN A 32 -5.23 -0.38 -5.20
N GLN A 33 -5.90 -0.86 -6.26
CA GLN A 33 -6.58 -2.15 -6.26
C GLN A 33 -5.60 -3.31 -6.04
N LEU A 34 -4.41 -3.25 -6.66
CA LEU A 34 -3.36 -4.24 -6.43
C LEU A 34 -2.87 -4.21 -4.97
N GLY A 35 -2.68 -3.02 -4.40
CA GLY A 35 -2.30 -2.87 -2.99
C GLY A 35 -3.31 -3.50 -2.04
N VAL A 36 -4.61 -3.34 -2.28
CA VAL A 36 -5.67 -4.00 -1.50
C VAL A 36 -5.57 -5.52 -1.59
N LYS A 37 -5.42 -6.08 -2.80
CA LYS A 37 -5.28 -7.53 -3.00
C LYS A 37 -4.06 -8.10 -2.26
N VAL A 38 -2.93 -7.41 -2.33
CA VAL A 38 -1.72 -7.80 -1.61
C VAL A 38 -1.94 -7.73 -0.10
N ALA A 39 -2.56 -6.66 0.41
CA ALA A 39 -2.85 -6.54 1.83
C ALA A 39 -3.83 -7.62 2.33
N GLU A 40 -4.81 -8.04 1.53
CA GLU A 40 -5.68 -9.18 1.87
C GLU A 40 -4.94 -10.51 1.88
N PHE A 41 -4.02 -10.73 0.94
CA PHE A 41 -3.18 -11.93 0.90
C PHE A 41 -2.22 -12.03 2.09
N LEU A 42 -1.77 -10.88 2.61
CA LEU A 42 -0.81 -10.81 3.73
C LEU A 42 -1.45 -10.85 5.12
N LYS A 43 -2.78 -10.79 5.23
CA LYS A 43 -3.52 -11.00 6.49
C LYS A 43 -3.55 -12.48 6.87
#